data_AF-A0A2N2DA73-F1
#
_entry.id   AF-A0A2N2DA73-F1
#
_cell.length_a   1.000
_cell.length_b   1.000
_cell.length_c   1.000
_cell.angle_alpha   90.00
_cell.angle_beta   90.00
_cell.angle_gamma   90.00
#
_symmetry.space_group_name_H-M   'P 1'
#
loop_
_entity.id
_entity.type
_entity.pdbx_description
1 polymer ?
#
loop_
_entity_poly.entity_id
_entity_poly.type
_entity_poly.pdbx_seq_one_letter_code
_entity_poly.pdbx_strand_id
1 'polypeptide(L)'
;MNEKLQRFTKLLKEMFELEKSDLDFGIYRIMNIRKNEINNFIENTLAGEVNSILSKYATDNSQGKKRMEEIEKQCESVGVKVEDSKLKEEYAEYKAKLPSGTGAAELESDVYSALYNFFSRYHDEGDFISKRRYKEGVYAIPYEGEEVKLYWANHDQYYIKTSENFRDYSFKVDVQGEKYTIHFKLVDANTEQNNNKENGDKKREFILLDANFLEAEVNELTFKFEYRVVANENDDINKLRDNSKLNKAAIDKMKK
;
A
#
# COMPACT_ATOMS: atom_id res chain seq x y z
N MET A 1 -13.51 5.44 -15.07
CA MET A 1 -12.84 4.46 -14.20
C MET A 1 -13.44 4.58 -12.80
N ASN A 2 -13.80 3.47 -12.16
CA ASN A 2 -14.48 3.46 -10.86
C ASN A 2 -13.58 4.11 -9.77
N GLU A 3 -14.09 5.08 -9.01
CA GLU A 3 -13.31 5.80 -7.99
C GLU A 3 -12.78 4.86 -6.90
N LYS A 4 -13.55 3.82 -6.53
CA LYS A 4 -13.15 2.83 -5.53
C LYS A 4 -11.98 1.97 -6.00
N LEU A 5 -12.00 1.58 -7.27
CA LEU A 5 -10.87 0.88 -7.90
C LEU A 5 -9.61 1.73 -7.82
N GLN A 6 -9.69 3.02 -8.17
CA GLN A 6 -8.52 3.92 -8.11
C GLN A 6 -7.93 4.02 -6.71
N ARG A 7 -8.78 4.18 -5.68
CA ARG A 7 -8.35 4.19 -4.28
C ARG A 7 -7.69 2.88 -3.86
N PHE A 8 -8.25 1.75 -4.28
CA PHE A 8 -7.69 0.43 -3.98
C PHE A 8 -6.36 0.18 -4.69
N THR A 9 -6.27 0.49 -5.98
CA THR A 9 -5.02 0.43 -6.76
C THR A 9 -3.92 1.28 -6.11
N LYS A 10 -4.25 2.49 -5.64
CA LYS A 10 -3.30 3.34 -4.93
C LYS A 10 -2.81 2.68 -3.63
N LEU A 11 -3.73 2.14 -2.83
CA LEU A 11 -3.37 1.42 -1.60
C LEU A 11 -2.43 0.24 -1.89
N LEU A 12 -2.69 -0.56 -2.93
CA LEU A 12 -1.82 -1.67 -3.31
C LEU A 12 -0.42 -1.19 -3.69
N LYS A 13 -0.30 -0.11 -4.49
CA LYS A 13 1.00 0.46 -4.87
C LYS A 13 1.80 0.96 -3.67
N GLU A 14 1.12 1.57 -2.70
CA GLU A 14 1.71 2.00 -1.43
C GLU A 14 2.16 0.80 -0.59
N MET A 15 1.30 -0.21 -0.45
CA MET A 15 1.54 -1.43 0.32
C MET A 15 2.75 -2.22 -0.20
N PHE A 16 2.88 -2.35 -1.52
CA PHE A 16 4.00 -3.02 -2.16
C PHE A 16 5.24 -2.14 -2.33
N GLU A 17 5.18 -0.88 -1.87
CA GLU A 17 6.26 0.11 -1.97
C GLU A 17 6.86 0.21 -3.38
N LEU A 18 6.04 0.05 -4.44
CA LEU A 18 6.52 -0.09 -5.82
C LEU A 18 7.25 1.17 -6.33
N GLU A 19 7.00 2.32 -5.71
CA GLU A 19 7.67 3.60 -5.99
C GLU A 19 9.05 3.73 -5.30
N LYS A 20 9.36 2.88 -4.30
CA LYS A 20 10.66 2.86 -3.59
C LYS A 20 11.66 1.88 -4.22
N SER A 21 11.48 1.54 -5.50
CA SER A 21 12.17 0.44 -6.21
C SER A 21 13.68 0.59 -6.39
N ASP A 22 14.32 1.63 -5.86
CA ASP A 22 15.79 1.76 -5.94
C ASP A 22 16.50 0.86 -4.90
N LEU A 23 15.74 0.21 -4.02
CA LEU A 23 16.25 -0.70 -3.00
C LEU A 23 16.59 -2.08 -3.61
N ASP A 24 17.88 -2.37 -3.86
CA ASP A 24 18.36 -3.67 -4.37
C ASP A 24 18.90 -4.62 -3.27
N PHE A 25 18.06 -4.96 -2.29
CA PHE A 25 18.41 -5.92 -1.24
C PHE A 25 17.19 -6.70 -0.73
N GLY A 26 17.44 -7.88 -0.16
CA GLY A 26 16.40 -8.71 0.48
C GLY A 26 15.19 -8.99 -0.43
N ILE A 27 13.98 -8.87 0.14
CA ILE A 27 12.72 -9.06 -0.60
C ILE A 27 12.51 -7.99 -1.69
N TYR A 28 13.09 -6.80 -1.54
CA TYR A 28 12.98 -5.72 -2.51
C TYR A 28 13.62 -6.06 -3.86
N ARG A 29 14.66 -6.91 -3.87
CA ARG A 29 15.22 -7.45 -5.12
C ARG A 29 14.19 -8.26 -5.91
N ILE A 30 13.45 -9.12 -5.22
CA ILE A 30 12.38 -9.95 -5.83
C ILE A 30 11.23 -9.05 -6.30
N MET A 31 10.84 -8.10 -5.46
CA MET A 31 9.81 -7.12 -5.80
C MET A 31 10.20 -6.30 -7.03
N ASN A 32 11.47 -5.91 -7.17
CA ASN A 32 11.99 -5.20 -8.34
C ASN A 32 11.96 -6.05 -9.61
N ILE A 33 12.37 -7.33 -9.53
CA ILE A 33 12.32 -8.26 -10.67
C ILE A 33 10.89 -8.39 -11.18
N ARG A 34 9.90 -8.46 -10.28
CA ARG A 34 8.49 -8.63 -10.62
C ARG A 34 7.70 -7.32 -10.67
N LYS A 35 8.35 -6.16 -10.50
CA LYS A 35 7.67 -4.86 -10.41
C LYS A 35 6.77 -4.61 -11.60
N ASN A 36 7.26 -4.92 -12.80
CA ASN A 36 6.50 -4.77 -14.04
C ASN A 36 5.28 -5.69 -14.09
N GLU A 37 5.42 -6.95 -13.63
CA GLU A 37 4.32 -7.92 -13.57
C GLU A 37 3.25 -7.46 -12.56
N ILE A 38 3.66 -7.01 -11.38
CA ILE A 38 2.78 -6.52 -10.33
C ILE A 38 2.04 -5.25 -10.80
N ASN A 39 2.75 -4.29 -11.39
CA ASN A 39 2.13 -3.08 -11.94
C ASN A 39 1.13 -3.41 -13.05
N ASN A 40 1.51 -4.30 -13.98
CA ASN A 40 0.61 -4.72 -15.05
C ASN A 40 -0.65 -5.40 -14.49
N PHE A 41 -0.50 -6.25 -13.46
CA PHE A 41 -1.64 -6.87 -12.81
C PHE A 41 -2.59 -5.82 -12.20
N ILE A 42 -2.04 -4.89 -11.41
CA ILE A 42 -2.82 -3.86 -10.71
C ILE A 42 -3.52 -2.92 -11.69
N GLU A 43 -2.88 -2.57 -12.81
CA GLU A 43 -3.40 -1.58 -13.77
C GLU A 43 -4.33 -2.19 -14.81
N ASN A 44 -4.01 -3.38 -15.33
CA ASN A 44 -4.65 -3.93 -16.53
C ASN A 44 -5.43 -5.23 -16.28
N THR A 45 -5.05 -6.03 -15.27
CA THR A 45 -5.63 -7.36 -15.05
C THR A 45 -6.71 -7.37 -13.97
N LEU A 46 -6.46 -6.68 -12.85
CA LEU A 46 -7.30 -6.71 -11.65
C LEU A 46 -8.78 -6.42 -11.94
N ALA A 47 -9.05 -5.33 -12.66
CA ALA A 47 -10.42 -4.95 -12.99
C ALA A 47 -11.11 -5.97 -13.91
N GLY A 48 -10.36 -6.58 -14.83
CA GLY A 48 -10.87 -7.62 -15.72
C GLY A 48 -11.24 -8.89 -14.97
N GLU A 49 -10.41 -9.32 -14.01
CA GLU A 49 -10.67 -10.50 -13.19
C GLU A 49 -11.90 -10.30 -12.29
N VAL A 50 -12.00 -9.15 -11.61
CA VAL A 50 -13.14 -8.84 -10.75
C VAL A 50 -14.43 -8.83 -11.57
N ASN A 51 -14.45 -8.19 -12.74
CA ASN A 51 -15.62 -8.18 -13.61
C ASN A 51 -15.96 -9.57 -14.17
N SER A 52 -14.96 -10.37 -14.53
CA SER A 52 -15.16 -11.75 -14.99
C SER A 52 -15.80 -12.64 -13.92
N ILE A 53 -15.45 -12.44 -12.64
CA ILE A 53 -16.05 -13.16 -11.53
C ILE A 53 -17.46 -12.63 -11.27
N LEU A 54 -17.62 -11.32 -11.10
CA LEU A 54 -18.91 -10.70 -10.74
C LEU A 54 -19.98 -10.88 -11.81
N SER A 55 -19.61 -10.92 -13.09
CA SER A 55 -20.56 -11.20 -14.18
C SER A 55 -21.20 -12.58 -14.10
N LYS A 56 -20.58 -13.55 -13.42
CA LYS A 56 -21.17 -14.88 -13.17
C LYS A 56 -22.25 -14.85 -12.08
N TYR A 57 -22.19 -13.86 -11.19
CA TYR A 57 -23.13 -13.69 -10.08
C TYR A 57 -24.16 -12.59 -10.34
N ALA A 58 -23.90 -11.70 -11.30
CA ALA A 58 -24.86 -10.74 -11.78
C ALA A 58 -26.04 -11.49 -12.42
N THR A 59 -27.21 -11.43 -11.78
CA THR A 59 -28.44 -11.90 -12.40
C THR A 59 -28.70 -11.05 -13.64
N ASP A 60 -28.85 -11.68 -14.81
CA ASP A 60 -29.13 -10.98 -16.07
C ASP A 60 -30.56 -10.42 -16.07
N ASN A 61 -30.74 -9.31 -15.35
CA ASN A 61 -31.99 -8.55 -15.31
C ASN A 61 -32.09 -7.55 -16.48
N SER A 62 -31.21 -7.65 -17.48
CA SER A 62 -31.18 -6.71 -18.61
C SER A 62 -32.46 -6.76 -19.43
N GLN A 63 -33.04 -7.96 -19.62
CA GLN A 63 -34.32 -8.15 -20.31
C GLN A 63 -35.49 -7.56 -19.53
N GLY A 64 -35.51 -7.76 -18.20
CA GLY A 64 -36.52 -7.17 -17.32
C GLY A 64 -36.46 -5.63 -17.32
N LYS A 65 -35.25 -5.04 -17.26
CA LYS A 65 -35.07 -3.59 -17.35
C LYS A 65 -35.49 -3.02 -18.70
N LYS A 66 -35.08 -3.64 -19.82
CA LYS A 66 -35.49 -3.21 -21.17
C LYS A 66 -37.01 -3.24 -21.33
N ARG A 67 -37.65 -4.31 -20.84
CA ARG A 67 -39.10 -4.45 -20.90
C ARG A 67 -39.82 -3.40 -20.06
N MET A 68 -39.29 -3.06 -18.88
CA MET A 68 -39.82 -1.97 -18.06
C MET A 68 -39.69 -0.59 -18.74
N GLU A 69 -38.54 -0.29 -19.36
CA GLU A 69 -38.35 0.95 -20.14
C GLU A 69 -39.29 1.05 -21.36
N GLU A 70 -39.55 -0.08 -22.03
CA GLU A 70 -40.55 -0.15 -23.10
C GLU A 70 -41.96 0.14 -22.58
N ILE A 71 -42.35 -0.43 -21.44
CA ILE A 71 -43.65 -0.19 -20.81
C ILE A 71 -43.79 1.28 -20.40
N GLU A 72 -42.73 1.89 -19.84
CA GLU A 72 -42.71 3.32 -19.49
C GLU A 72 -42.90 4.20 -20.73
N LYS A 73 -42.16 3.94 -21.81
CA LYS A 73 -42.31 4.68 -23.09
C LYS A 73 -43.70 4.49 -23.72
N GLN A 74 -44.25 3.29 -23.64
CA GLN A 74 -45.61 3.03 -24.13
C GLN A 74 -46.64 3.83 -23.32
N CYS A 75 -46.50 3.86 -21.99
CA CYS A 75 -47.40 4.61 -21.11
C CYS A 75 -47.27 6.13 -21.33
N GLU A 76 -46.05 6.65 -21.46
CA GLU A 76 -45.79 8.06 -21.79
C GLU A 76 -46.37 8.46 -23.15
N SER A 77 -46.23 7.61 -24.17
CA SER A 77 -46.76 7.91 -25.52
C SER A 77 -48.28 8.00 -25.57
N VAL A 78 -48.97 7.37 -24.61
CA VAL A 78 -50.43 7.38 -24.48
C VAL A 78 -50.88 8.38 -23.38
N GLY A 79 -49.94 9.05 -22.69
CA GLY A 79 -50.23 10.03 -21.64
C GLY A 79 -50.82 9.43 -20.35
N VAL A 80 -50.61 8.13 -20.12
CA VAL A 80 -51.16 7.38 -18.98
C VAL A 80 -50.02 6.97 -18.06
N LYS A 81 -50.24 6.96 -16.73
CA LYS A 81 -49.25 6.46 -15.77
C LYS A 81 -49.21 4.94 -15.80
N VAL A 82 -48.03 4.35 -15.56
CA VAL A 82 -47.86 2.88 -15.49
C VAL A 82 -48.80 2.24 -14.47
N GLU A 83 -49.14 2.96 -13.39
CA GLU A 83 -50.05 2.50 -12.33
C GLU A 83 -51.52 2.37 -12.76
N ASP A 84 -51.90 3.07 -13.83
CA ASP A 84 -53.25 3.11 -14.41
C ASP A 84 -53.33 2.31 -15.73
N SER A 85 -52.23 1.71 -16.17
CA SER A 85 -52.11 0.93 -17.40
C SER A 85 -52.45 -0.54 -17.19
N LYS A 86 -52.90 -1.21 -18.25
CA LYS A 86 -53.05 -2.68 -18.29
C LYS A 86 -51.72 -3.42 -18.11
N LEU A 87 -50.59 -2.72 -18.29
CA LEU A 87 -49.23 -3.26 -18.14
C LEU A 87 -48.70 -3.17 -16.70
N LYS A 88 -49.52 -2.69 -15.75
CA LYS A 88 -49.16 -2.54 -14.33
C LYS A 88 -48.67 -3.85 -13.70
N GLU A 89 -49.39 -4.94 -13.93
CA GLU A 89 -49.07 -6.25 -13.34
C GLU A 89 -47.75 -6.81 -13.91
N GLU A 90 -47.56 -6.69 -15.22
CA GLU A 90 -46.31 -7.06 -15.91
C GLU A 90 -45.13 -6.22 -15.39
N TYR A 91 -45.29 -4.91 -15.27
CA TYR A 91 -44.28 -4.01 -14.71
C TYR A 91 -43.96 -4.33 -13.25
N ALA A 92 -44.98 -4.62 -12.42
CA ALA A 92 -44.80 -4.98 -11.02
C ALA A 92 -44.07 -6.34 -10.86
N GLU A 93 -44.33 -7.30 -11.74
CA GLU A 93 -43.67 -8.60 -11.74
C GLU A 93 -42.18 -8.48 -12.10
N TYR A 94 -41.82 -7.69 -13.13
CA TYR A 94 -40.42 -7.41 -13.46
C TYR A 94 -39.73 -6.59 -12.38
N LYS A 95 -40.43 -5.63 -11.76
CA LYS A 95 -39.93 -4.83 -10.64
C LYS A 95 -39.69 -5.68 -9.38
N ALA A 96 -40.48 -6.72 -9.15
CA ALA A 96 -40.30 -7.67 -8.04
C ALA A 96 -39.22 -8.73 -8.33
N LYS A 97 -39.02 -9.09 -9.61
CA LYS A 97 -37.98 -10.03 -10.06
C LYS A 97 -36.59 -9.41 -10.16
N LEU A 98 -36.49 -8.09 -10.29
CA LEU A 98 -35.29 -7.37 -9.88
C LEU A 98 -35.14 -7.62 -8.38
N PRO A 99 -34.16 -8.42 -7.92
CA PRO A 99 -33.80 -8.33 -6.52
C PRO A 99 -33.46 -6.85 -6.27
N SER A 100 -33.42 -6.41 -5.02
CA SER A 100 -32.68 -5.20 -4.62
C SER A 100 -31.16 -5.29 -4.93
N GLY A 101 -30.78 -6.18 -5.86
CA GLY A 101 -29.47 -6.56 -6.31
C GLY A 101 -28.86 -5.39 -7.04
N THR A 102 -27.94 -4.79 -6.30
CA THR A 102 -26.88 -3.92 -6.76
C THR A 102 -26.39 -4.35 -8.14
N GLY A 103 -26.44 -3.45 -9.13
CA GLY A 103 -25.94 -3.75 -10.48
C GLY A 103 -24.49 -4.24 -10.42
N ALA A 104 -24.01 -4.91 -11.48
CA ALA A 104 -22.62 -5.41 -11.51
C ALA A 104 -21.58 -4.33 -11.15
N ALA A 105 -21.83 -3.07 -11.53
CA ALA A 105 -21.00 -1.92 -11.17
C ALA A 105 -21.06 -1.55 -9.67
N GLU A 106 -22.21 -1.73 -9.01
CA GLU A 106 -22.38 -1.51 -7.57
C GLU A 106 -21.71 -2.63 -6.78
N LEU A 107 -21.88 -3.89 -7.19
CA LEU A 107 -21.14 -5.03 -6.63
C LEU A 107 -19.63 -4.83 -6.76
N GLU A 108 -19.17 -4.37 -7.92
CA GLU A 108 -17.75 -4.06 -8.15
C GLU A 108 -17.26 -2.97 -7.18
N SER A 109 -18.03 -1.89 -7.00
CA SER A 109 -17.73 -0.82 -6.05
C SER A 109 -17.66 -1.31 -4.60
N ASP A 110 -18.57 -2.19 -4.21
CA ASP A 110 -18.62 -2.77 -2.86
C ASP A 110 -17.44 -3.69 -2.59
N VAL A 111 -17.06 -4.52 -3.58
CA VAL A 111 -15.88 -5.39 -3.49
C VAL A 111 -14.61 -4.55 -3.29
N TYR A 112 -14.38 -3.51 -4.11
CA TYR A 112 -13.20 -2.67 -3.93
C TYR A 112 -13.20 -1.93 -2.60
N SER A 113 -14.38 -1.51 -2.12
CA SER A 113 -14.51 -0.86 -0.81
C SER A 113 -14.18 -1.83 0.33
N ALA A 114 -14.65 -3.07 0.26
CA ALA A 114 -14.35 -4.12 1.23
C ALA A 114 -12.87 -4.48 1.23
N LEU A 115 -12.26 -4.67 0.05
CA LEU A 115 -10.83 -4.94 -0.09
C LEU A 115 -9.98 -3.80 0.48
N TYR A 116 -10.31 -2.55 0.13
CA TYR A 116 -9.63 -1.38 0.66
C TYR A 116 -9.69 -1.34 2.19
N ASN A 117 -10.88 -1.53 2.77
CA ASN A 117 -11.07 -1.53 4.22
C ASN A 117 -10.28 -2.66 4.91
N PHE A 118 -10.24 -3.85 4.31
CA PHE A 118 -9.45 -4.96 4.82
C PHE A 118 -7.96 -4.62 4.85
N PHE A 119 -7.37 -4.29 3.70
CA PHE A 119 -5.93 -4.03 3.62
C PHE A 119 -5.52 -2.81 4.45
N SER A 120 -6.30 -1.73 4.45
CA SER A 120 -5.99 -0.54 5.28
C SER A 120 -6.08 -0.80 6.78
N ARG A 121 -6.93 -1.76 7.21
CA ARG A 121 -7.07 -2.13 8.62
C ARG A 121 -5.96 -3.06 9.08
N TYR A 122 -5.55 -4.00 8.23
CA TYR A 122 -4.63 -5.05 8.63
C TYR A 122 -3.19 -4.82 8.20
N HIS A 123 -2.89 -3.91 7.27
CA HIS A 123 -1.51 -3.61 6.87
C HIS A 123 -0.93 -2.43 7.66
N ASP A 124 0.27 -2.62 8.21
CA ASP A 124 1.10 -1.58 8.84
C ASP A 124 2.59 -1.84 8.62
N GLU A 125 3.32 -0.84 8.11
CA GLU A 125 4.80 -0.89 8.00
C GLU A 125 5.37 -2.20 7.41
N GLY A 126 4.67 -2.80 6.44
CA GLY A 126 5.10 -4.04 5.77
C GLY A 126 4.69 -5.33 6.49
N ASP A 127 3.88 -5.24 7.54
CA ASP A 127 3.34 -6.38 8.27
C ASP A 127 1.80 -6.37 8.29
N PHE A 128 1.21 -7.56 8.42
CA PHE A 128 -0.22 -7.73 8.59
C PHE A 128 -0.57 -7.81 10.08
N ILE A 129 -0.69 -6.65 10.71
CA ILE A 129 -1.02 -6.52 12.12
C ILE A 129 -2.50 -6.19 12.27
N SER A 130 -3.23 -6.98 13.08
CA SER A 130 -4.57 -6.59 13.52
C SER A 130 -4.48 -5.28 14.33
N LYS A 131 -4.72 -4.13 13.68
CA LYS A 131 -4.75 -2.82 14.35
C LYS A 131 -5.91 -2.81 15.33
N ARG A 132 -5.61 -3.06 16.60
CA ARG A 132 -6.56 -2.89 17.71
C ARG A 132 -6.90 -1.41 17.83
N ARG A 133 -8.13 -1.02 17.50
CA ARG A 133 -8.67 0.29 17.89
C ARG A 133 -9.67 0.10 19.02
N TYR A 134 -9.22 0.15 20.27
CA TYR A 134 -10.13 0.32 21.42
C TYR A 134 -9.49 1.20 22.50
N LYS A 135 -10.35 1.95 23.20
CA LYS A 135 -10.03 2.89 24.28
C LYS A 135 -9.04 2.31 25.30
N GLU A 136 -8.27 3.21 25.90
CA GLU A 136 -7.18 2.95 26.84
C GLU A 136 -7.60 2.03 28.01
N GLY A 137 -6.85 0.93 28.24
CA GLY A 137 -6.72 0.33 29.57
C GLY A 137 -7.31 -1.05 29.87
N VAL A 138 -7.89 -1.82 28.94
CA VAL A 138 -8.45 -3.17 29.28
C VAL A 138 -8.09 -4.25 28.26
N TYR A 139 -7.37 -5.28 28.72
CA TYR A 139 -7.17 -6.56 28.01
C TYR A 139 -8.46 -7.39 28.14
N ALA A 140 -9.43 -7.12 27.28
CA ALA A 140 -10.51 -8.06 27.01
C ALA A 140 -10.57 -8.23 25.50
N ILE A 141 -10.57 -9.47 25.03
CA ILE A 141 -10.90 -9.80 23.64
C ILE A 141 -12.44 -9.71 23.55
N PRO A 142 -13.06 -8.67 22.95
CA PRO A 142 -14.49 -8.66 22.69
C PRO A 142 -14.66 -9.20 21.27
N TYR A 143 -14.97 -10.48 21.17
CA TYR A 143 -15.17 -11.19 19.91
C TYR A 143 -16.51 -10.74 19.29
N GLU A 144 -16.54 -9.62 18.57
CA GLU A 144 -17.72 -9.16 17.80
C GLU A 144 -17.86 -9.92 16.46
N GLY A 145 -17.02 -10.93 16.19
CA GLY A 145 -17.08 -11.73 14.96
C GLY A 145 -16.55 -11.03 13.70
N GLU A 146 -16.13 -9.77 13.79
CA GLU A 146 -15.60 -8.97 12.66
C GLU A 146 -14.06 -8.99 12.52
N GLU A 147 -13.33 -9.67 13.41
CA GLU A 147 -11.86 -9.72 13.37
C GLU A 147 -11.32 -11.01 12.75
N VAL A 148 -10.41 -10.85 11.77
CA VAL A 148 -9.70 -11.96 11.12
C VAL A 148 -8.38 -12.18 11.85
N LYS A 149 -8.21 -13.36 12.47
CA LYS A 149 -6.90 -13.79 12.97
C LYS A 149 -6.09 -14.37 11.80
N LEU A 150 -5.10 -13.61 11.33
CA LEU A 150 -4.21 -14.07 10.27
C LEU A 150 -3.20 -15.06 10.86
N TYR A 151 -3.24 -16.31 10.38
CA TYR A 151 -2.26 -17.35 10.72
C TYR A 151 -1.43 -17.61 9.47
N TRP A 152 -0.20 -17.09 9.42
CA TRP A 152 0.70 -17.32 8.29
C TRP A 152 1.65 -18.48 8.58
N ALA A 153 2.16 -19.13 7.53
CA ALA A 153 3.04 -20.31 7.65
C ALA A 153 4.30 -20.07 8.50
N ASN A 154 4.71 -18.81 8.62
CA ASN A 154 5.88 -18.36 9.37
C ASN A 154 5.51 -17.70 10.72
N HIS A 155 4.30 -17.94 11.26
CA HIS A 155 3.80 -17.28 12.48
C HIS A 155 4.74 -17.46 13.69
N ASP A 156 5.46 -18.58 13.73
CA ASP A 156 6.45 -18.89 14.79
C ASP A 156 7.91 -18.74 14.31
N GLN A 157 8.14 -18.12 13.15
CA GLN A 157 9.48 -17.78 12.70
C GLN A 157 9.86 -16.40 13.22
N TYR A 158 11.01 -16.31 13.87
CA TYR A 158 11.58 -15.04 14.27
C TYR A 158 11.98 -14.25 13.02
N TYR A 159 11.40 -13.06 12.86
CA TYR A 159 11.88 -12.09 11.86
C TYR A 159 13.34 -11.75 12.17
N ILE A 160 14.24 -12.11 11.25
CA ILE A 160 15.61 -11.60 11.28
C ILE A 160 15.54 -10.19 10.71
N LYS A 161 15.77 -9.18 11.55
CA LYS A 161 15.78 -7.79 11.09
C LYS A 161 16.86 -7.65 10.02
N THR A 162 16.47 -7.22 8.82
CA THR A 162 17.42 -6.97 7.71
C THR A 162 18.49 -5.93 8.07
N SER A 163 18.26 -5.13 9.13
CA SER A 163 19.24 -4.22 9.71
C SER A 163 20.53 -4.91 10.18
N GLU A 164 20.50 -6.21 10.47
CA GLU A 164 21.71 -6.98 10.80
C GLU A 164 22.68 -7.08 9.61
N ASN A 165 22.16 -7.03 8.39
CA ASN A 165 22.93 -7.09 7.14
C ASN A 165 23.05 -5.74 6.41
N PHE A 166 22.45 -4.67 6.95
CA PHE A 166 22.41 -3.36 6.32
C PHE A 166 23.70 -2.56 6.56
N ARG A 167 24.81 -3.06 6.02
CA ARG A 167 26.14 -2.45 6.16
C ARG A 167 26.60 -1.67 4.94
N ASP A 168 26.03 -1.95 3.77
CA ASP A 168 26.40 -1.30 2.51
C ASP A 168 25.16 -1.21 1.62
N TYR A 169 24.76 0.01 1.27
CA TYR A 169 23.69 0.29 0.32
C TYR A 169 24.26 1.11 -0.83
N SER A 170 24.03 0.70 -2.07
CA SER A 170 24.48 1.46 -3.23
C SER A 170 23.42 1.60 -4.30
N PHE A 171 23.44 2.75 -4.99
CA PHE A 171 22.59 3.03 -6.14
C PHE A 171 23.35 3.86 -7.18
N LYS A 172 22.86 3.84 -8.42
CA LYS A 172 23.48 4.54 -9.55
C LYS A 172 22.64 5.76 -9.91
N VAL A 173 23.29 6.89 -10.14
CA VAL A 173 22.67 8.13 -10.61
C VAL A 173 23.33 8.60 -11.89
N ASP A 174 22.52 9.13 -12.79
CA ASP A 174 22.99 9.81 -14.00
C ASP A 174 22.95 11.32 -13.75
N VAL A 175 24.11 11.96 -13.78
CA VAL A 175 24.24 13.41 -13.61
C VAL A 175 24.91 13.95 -14.86
N GLN A 176 24.13 14.67 -15.68
CA GLN A 176 24.60 15.29 -16.93
C GLN A 176 25.20 14.30 -17.95
N GLY A 177 24.72 13.04 -17.97
CA GLY A 177 25.19 12.00 -18.89
C GLY A 177 26.34 11.15 -18.34
N GLU A 178 26.89 11.53 -17.17
CA GLU A 178 27.91 10.76 -16.45
C GLU A 178 27.24 9.91 -15.38
N LYS A 179 27.60 8.62 -15.33
CA LYS A 179 27.05 7.65 -14.38
C LYS A 179 27.91 7.62 -13.12
N TYR A 180 27.31 7.96 -12.00
CA TYR A 180 27.93 7.86 -10.67
C TYR A 180 27.32 6.70 -9.90
N THR A 181 28.15 5.97 -9.15
CA THR A 181 27.69 5.02 -8.13
C THR A 181 27.83 5.66 -6.76
N ILE A 182 26.74 5.73 -6.01
CA ILE A 182 26.73 6.27 -4.65
C ILE A 182 26.62 5.09 -3.68
N HIS A 183 27.53 5.01 -2.73
CA HIS A 183 27.57 4.02 -1.66
C HIS A 183 27.26 4.69 -0.31
N PHE A 184 26.50 4.00 0.52
CA PHE A 184 26.18 4.32 1.91
C PHE A 184 26.68 3.16 2.76
N LYS A 185 27.82 3.35 3.42
CA LYS A 185 28.48 2.31 4.23
C LYS A 185 28.33 2.60 5.72
N LEU A 186 27.98 1.57 6.47
CA LEU A 186 27.91 1.60 7.92
C LEU A 186 29.25 1.17 8.52
N VAL A 187 29.93 2.08 9.20
CA VAL A 187 31.28 1.86 9.76
C VAL A 187 31.19 1.14 11.10
N ASP A 188 30.21 1.50 11.92
CA ASP A 188 29.92 0.84 13.18
C ASP A 188 28.40 0.67 13.37
N ALA A 189 28.02 -0.52 13.78
CA ALA A 189 26.64 -0.91 14.05
C ALA A 189 26.60 -1.45 15.48
N ASN A 190 26.24 -0.60 16.43
CA ASN A 190 25.98 -1.05 17.77
C ASN A 190 24.59 -1.71 17.75
N THR A 191 24.53 -3.01 17.44
CA THR A 191 23.25 -3.72 17.32
C THR A 191 22.67 -4.03 18.70
N GLU A 192 21.35 -4.06 18.81
CA GLU A 192 20.71 -4.55 20.02
C GLU A 192 20.95 -6.07 20.17
N GLN A 193 21.36 -6.50 21.36
CA GLN A 193 21.28 -7.91 21.71
C GLN A 193 19.81 -8.33 21.78
N ASN A 194 19.47 -9.45 21.13
CA ASN A 194 18.20 -10.17 21.27
C ASN A 194 16.95 -9.51 20.66
N ASN A 195 17.09 -8.77 19.54
CA ASN A 195 15.98 -8.49 18.62
C ASN A 195 14.73 -7.83 19.23
N ASN A 196 14.86 -7.18 20.40
CA ASN A 196 13.77 -6.49 21.08
C ASN A 196 13.34 -5.23 20.31
N LYS A 197 12.16 -4.70 20.62
CA LYS A 197 11.66 -3.45 20.04
C LYS A 197 12.25 -2.29 20.86
N GLU A 198 12.92 -1.34 20.20
CA GLU A 198 13.49 -0.15 20.84
C GLU A 198 12.39 0.65 21.57
N ASN A 199 12.63 1.04 22.83
CA ASN A 199 11.76 1.97 23.55
C ASN A 199 11.81 3.34 22.87
N GLY A 200 10.66 4.04 22.81
CA GLY A 200 10.49 5.28 22.04
C GLY A 200 11.53 6.38 22.29
N ASP A 201 12.12 6.44 23.48
CA ASP A 201 13.13 7.42 23.88
C ASP A 201 14.57 7.04 23.51
N LYS A 202 14.79 5.85 22.92
CA LYS A 202 16.13 5.33 22.56
C LYS A 202 16.19 4.83 21.12
N LYS A 203 15.46 5.49 20.22
CA LYS A 203 15.54 5.16 18.80
C LYS A 203 16.95 5.43 18.28
N ARG A 204 17.56 4.42 17.66
CA ARG A 204 18.83 4.59 16.95
C ARG A 204 18.57 5.27 15.61
N GLU A 205 19.45 6.20 15.27
CA GLU A 205 19.39 6.92 14.01
C GLU A 205 20.69 6.72 13.22
N PHE A 206 20.62 6.92 11.90
CA PHE A 206 21.79 6.95 11.04
C PHE A 206 22.46 8.33 11.14
N ILE A 207 23.69 8.36 11.65
CA ILE A 207 24.47 9.57 11.89
C ILE A 207 25.67 9.57 10.94
N LEU A 208 25.84 10.65 10.17
CA LEU A 208 27.01 10.84 9.31
C LEU A 208 28.29 10.99 10.16
N LEU A 209 29.40 10.37 9.75
CA LEU A 209 30.66 10.50 10.50
C LEU A 209 31.13 11.97 10.62
N ASP A 210 31.81 12.28 11.72
CA ASP A 210 32.39 13.61 11.92
C ASP A 210 33.58 13.87 10.99
N ALA A 211 34.43 12.86 10.75
CA ALA A 211 35.60 12.91 9.87
C ALA A 211 35.58 11.75 8.86
N ASN A 212 36.19 11.96 7.67
CA ASN A 212 36.25 10.96 6.59
C ASN A 212 34.89 10.36 6.19
N PHE A 213 33.84 11.17 6.31
CA PHE A 213 32.47 10.75 6.03
C PHE A 213 32.16 10.60 4.55
N LEU A 214 33.01 11.16 3.68
CA LEU A 214 32.88 11.12 2.24
C LEU A 214 34.21 10.71 1.62
N GLU A 215 34.19 9.66 0.82
CA GLU A 215 35.28 9.26 -0.07
C GLU A 215 34.79 9.43 -1.51
N ALA A 216 35.48 10.26 -2.28
CA ALA A 216 35.18 10.49 -3.69
C ALA A 216 36.26 9.86 -4.55
N GLU A 217 35.86 8.87 -5.35
CA GLU A 217 36.68 8.25 -6.39
C GLU A 217 36.11 8.61 -7.78
N VAL A 218 36.78 8.19 -8.84
CA VAL A 218 36.31 8.44 -10.21
C VAL A 218 34.97 7.75 -10.42
N ASN A 219 33.90 8.54 -10.56
CA ASN A 219 32.53 8.09 -10.73
C ASN A 219 31.94 7.28 -9.56
N GLU A 220 32.57 7.30 -8.38
CA GLU A 220 32.05 6.66 -7.16
C GLU A 220 32.10 7.61 -5.95
N LEU A 221 31.02 7.66 -5.17
CA LEU A 221 30.92 8.46 -3.94
C LEU A 221 30.51 7.55 -2.79
N THR A 222 31.35 7.43 -1.77
CA THR A 222 31.04 6.64 -0.56
C THR A 222 30.78 7.55 0.62
N PHE A 223 29.56 7.50 1.14
CA PHE A 223 29.17 8.13 2.40
C PHE A 223 29.25 7.11 3.53
N LYS A 224 29.85 7.51 4.66
CA LYS A 224 30.05 6.66 5.83
C LYS A 224 29.17 7.12 7.00
N PHE A 225 28.53 6.15 7.66
CA PHE A 225 27.59 6.38 8.76
C PHE A 225 27.84 5.48 9.97
N GLU A 226 27.29 5.88 11.11
CA GLU A 226 27.13 5.08 12.32
C GLU A 226 25.65 4.91 12.66
N TYR A 227 25.26 3.74 13.17
CA TYR A 227 23.90 3.48 13.64
C TYR A 227 23.87 3.40 15.16
N ARG A 228 23.54 4.52 15.81
CA ARG A 228 23.60 4.66 17.27
C ARG A 228 22.56 5.66 17.79
N VAL A 229 22.41 5.71 19.11
CA VAL A 229 21.55 6.70 19.78
C VAL A 229 22.26 8.06 19.73
N VAL A 230 21.49 9.10 19.43
CA VAL A 230 21.94 10.50 19.46
C VAL A 230 22.40 10.84 20.88
N ALA A 231 23.67 11.22 21.04
CA ALA A 231 24.28 11.49 22.34
C ALA A 231 24.64 12.96 22.55
N ASN A 232 24.81 13.74 21.48
CA ASN A 232 25.23 15.14 21.55
C ASN A 232 24.56 16.00 20.46
N GLU A 233 24.78 17.32 20.49
CA GLU A 233 24.21 18.27 19.52
C GLU A 233 24.75 18.06 18.09
N ASN A 234 26.00 17.60 17.94
CA ASN A 234 26.58 17.30 16.64
C ASN A 234 25.91 16.08 15.98
N ASP A 235 25.53 15.09 16.77
CA ASP A 235 24.75 13.94 16.33
C ASP A 235 23.38 14.40 15.83
N ASP A 236 22.75 15.37 16.51
CA ASP A 236 21.47 15.92 16.07
C ASP A 236 21.56 16.67 14.73
N ILE A 237 22.71 17.28 14.47
CA ILE A 237 23.04 17.95 13.20
C ILE A 237 23.31 16.93 12.09
N ASN A 238 24.01 15.83 12.42
CA ASN A 238 24.48 14.81 11.48
C ASN A 238 23.47 13.67 11.23
N LYS A 239 22.33 13.66 11.91
CA LYS A 239 21.29 12.63 11.73
C LYS A 239 20.53 12.77 10.42
N LEU A 240 20.18 11.63 9.82
CA LEU A 240 19.29 11.56 8.66
C LEU A 240 17.82 11.57 9.12
N ARG A 241 17.02 12.51 8.63
CA ARG A 241 15.58 12.60 8.96
C ARG A 241 14.73 11.94 7.88
N ASP A 242 13.78 11.11 8.29
CA ASP A 242 12.78 10.52 7.40
C ASP A 242 12.05 11.60 6.58
N ASN A 243 11.93 11.38 5.28
CA ASN A 243 11.23 12.26 4.32
C ASN A 243 11.76 13.69 4.15
N SER A 244 12.96 14.01 4.62
CA SER A 244 13.62 15.26 4.26
C SER A 244 15.07 15.00 3.84
N LYS A 245 15.49 15.72 2.79
CA LYS A 245 16.88 15.80 2.35
C LYS A 245 17.79 15.94 3.60
N LEU A 246 19.00 15.38 3.52
CA LEU A 246 20.12 15.65 4.46
C LEU A 246 19.96 17.06 5.05
N ASN A 247 20.05 17.19 6.39
CA ASN A 247 19.91 18.49 7.02
C ASN A 247 20.83 19.50 6.33
N LYS A 248 20.40 20.76 6.17
CA LYS A 248 21.14 21.78 5.42
C LYS A 248 22.61 21.85 5.83
N ALA A 249 22.89 21.64 7.12
CA ALA A 249 24.25 21.53 7.66
C ALA A 249 25.07 20.36 7.09
N ALA A 250 24.48 19.16 6.94
CA ALA A 250 25.13 18.01 6.32
C ALA A 250 25.35 18.21 4.82
N ILE A 251 24.39 18.84 4.11
CA ILE A 251 24.56 19.23 2.71
C ILE A 251 25.67 20.28 2.56
N ASP A 252 25.72 21.28 3.43
CA ASP A 252 26.74 22.33 3.38
C ASP A 252 28.14 21.78 3.76
N LYS A 253 28.20 20.72 4.57
CA LYS A 253 29.43 19.94 4.82
C LYS A 253 29.91 19.20 3.55
N MET A 254 28.98 18.70 2.73
CA MET A 254 29.28 18.01 1.47
C MET A 254 29.64 18.96 0.31
N LYS A 255 29.34 20.26 0.42
CA LYS A 255 29.65 21.28 -0.60
C LYS A 255 31.04 21.90 -0.47
N LYS A 256 31.72 21.69 0.66
CA LYS A 256 33.09 22.16 0.89
C LYS A 256 34.08 21.10 0.43
#